data_AF-W9RNV0-F1
#
_entry.id   AF-W9RNV0-F1
#
_cell.length_a   1.000
_cell.length_b   1.000
_cell.length_c   1.000
_cell.angle_alpha   90.00
_cell.angle_beta   90.00
_cell.angle_gamma   90.00
#
_symmetry.space_group_name_H-M   'P 1'
#
loop_
_entity.id
_entity.type
_entity.pdbx_description
1 polymer ?
#
loop_
_entity_poly.entity_id
_entity_poly.type
_entity_poly.pdbx_seq_one_letter_code
_entity_poly.pdbx_strand_id
1 'polypeptide(L)'
;MRYVTASSAYLGKREGAIDFDTTHYRSKDPLTPRLYVDILEEIEQMAVFKHGGLPRCGRIGTLFLLECTFEGAINKYKNSKEFLRVNEAYDSKGSSLVIGVTKKLAV
;
A
#
# COMPACT_ATOMS: atom_id res chain seq x y z
N MET A 1 15.24 5.68 0.36
CA MET A 1 15.31 4.21 0.52
C MET A 1 15.54 3.89 1.99
N ARG A 2 14.85 2.91 2.56
CA ARG A 2 14.97 2.53 3.97
C ARG A 2 14.93 1.02 4.12
N TYR A 3 15.65 0.48 5.09
CA TYR A 3 15.51 -0.92 5.49
C TYR A 3 14.44 -1.03 6.58
N VAL A 4 13.52 -1.98 6.42
CA VAL A 4 12.41 -2.19 7.33
C VAL A 4 12.41 -3.63 7.79
N THR A 5 12.33 -3.84 9.09
CA THR A 5 12.25 -5.17 9.68
C THR A 5 10.85 -5.76 9.49
N ALA A 6 10.77 -7.09 9.54
CA ALA A 6 9.51 -7.79 9.57
C ALA A 6 8.58 -7.26 10.68
N SER A 7 7.28 -7.24 10.40
CA SER A 7 6.22 -6.83 11.33
C SER A 7 5.17 -7.93 11.44
N SER A 8 4.58 -8.07 12.63
CA SER A 8 3.47 -8.99 12.91
C SER A 8 2.09 -8.43 12.53
N ALA A 9 2.03 -7.25 11.92
CA ALA A 9 0.78 -6.66 11.43
C ALA A 9 0.16 -7.49 10.30
N TYR A 10 -1.17 -7.48 10.17
CA TYR A 10 -1.85 -8.27 9.12
C TYR A 10 -1.45 -7.83 7.71
N LEU A 11 -1.31 -6.52 7.48
CA LEU A 11 -0.80 -5.90 6.24
C LEU A 11 0.70 -5.57 6.33
N GLY A 12 1.41 -6.12 7.32
CA GLY A 12 2.85 -5.89 7.52
C GLY A 12 3.73 -6.70 6.56
N LYS A 13 4.99 -6.26 6.40
CA LYS A 13 6.03 -7.03 5.71
C LYS A 13 6.47 -8.21 6.60
N ARG A 14 6.62 -9.41 6.05
CA ARG A 14 6.98 -10.62 6.84
C ARG A 14 8.48 -10.84 7.00
N GLU A 15 9.26 -10.25 6.12
CA GLU A 15 10.72 -10.36 6.08
C GLU A 15 11.32 -8.96 6.08
N GLY A 16 12.63 -8.89 6.31
CA GLY A 16 13.37 -7.65 6.10
C GLY A 16 13.16 -7.17 4.67
N ALA A 17 12.64 -5.96 4.50
CA ALA A 17 12.29 -5.40 3.21
C ALA A 17 13.02 -4.06 3.01
N ILE A 18 13.25 -3.72 1.74
CA ILE A 18 13.71 -2.39 1.36
C ILE A 18 12.50 -1.58 0.93
N ASP A 19 12.27 -0.49 1.64
CA ASP A 19 11.26 0.50 1.34
C ASP A 19 11.83 1.53 0.36
N PHE A 20 11.31 1.50 -0.87
CA PHE A 20 11.64 2.44 -1.92
C PHE A 20 10.59 3.55 -1.98
N ASP A 21 11.06 4.80 -1.93
CA ASP A 21 10.23 6.00 -1.81
C ASP A 21 10.71 7.01 -2.82
N THR A 22 9.80 7.50 -3.65
CA THR A 22 10.07 8.65 -4.52
C THR A 22 9.24 9.83 -4.04
N THR A 23 9.89 10.97 -3.92
CA THR A 23 9.22 12.25 -3.65
C THR A 23 9.23 13.05 -4.94
N HIS A 24 8.05 13.51 -5.34
CA HIS A 24 7.88 14.39 -6.48
C HIS A 24 7.06 15.60 -6.06
N TYR A 25 7.29 16.71 -6.74
CA TYR A 25 6.48 17.90 -6.53
C TYR A 25 5.08 17.67 -7.14
N ARG A 26 4.04 17.92 -6.34
CA ARG A 26 2.65 17.96 -6.81
C ARG A 26 2.09 19.35 -6.55
N SER A 27 1.72 20.05 -7.62
CA SER A 27 1.01 21.32 -7.52
C SER A 27 -0.34 21.11 -6.82
N LYS A 28 -0.80 22.14 -6.09
CA LYS A 28 -2.17 22.17 -5.55
C LYS A 28 -3.22 22.43 -6.64
N ASP A 29 -2.81 23.08 -7.73
CA ASP A 29 -3.68 23.32 -8.88
C ASP A 29 -3.83 22.03 -9.71
N PRO A 30 -5.06 21.48 -9.88
CA PRO A 30 -5.31 20.28 -10.65
C PRO A 30 -4.95 20.39 -12.14
N LEU A 31 -4.92 21.61 -12.70
CA LEU A 31 -4.62 21.85 -14.10
C LEU A 31 -3.11 21.94 -14.37
N THR A 32 -2.31 22.07 -13.32
CA THR A 32 -0.85 22.07 -13.47
C THR A 32 -0.38 20.66 -13.82
N PRO A 33 0.28 20.45 -14.98
CA PRO A 33 0.78 19.13 -15.35
C PRO A 33 1.83 18.67 -14.34
N ARG A 34 1.79 17.39 -14.00
CA ARG A 34 2.75 16.77 -13.09
C ARG A 34 4.01 16.41 -13.87
N LEU A 35 5.15 16.92 -13.44
CA LEU A 35 6.44 16.65 -14.08
C LEU A 35 6.88 15.20 -13.82
N TYR A 36 7.32 14.50 -14.88
CA TYR A 36 7.92 13.16 -14.84
C TYR A 36 7.03 12.04 -14.28
N VAL A 37 5.71 12.19 -14.35
CA VAL A 37 4.78 11.16 -13.84
C VAL A 37 4.88 9.86 -14.61
N ASP A 38 5.07 9.94 -15.92
CA ASP A 38 5.34 8.81 -16.80
C ASP A 38 6.50 7.94 -16.28
N ILE A 39 7.62 8.58 -15.92
CA ILE A 39 8.80 7.88 -15.39
C ILE A 39 8.50 7.24 -14.03
N LEU A 40 7.77 7.94 -13.16
CA LEU A 40 7.41 7.42 -11.83
C LEU A 40 6.45 6.24 -11.94
N GLU A 41 5.47 6.32 -12.84
CA GLU A 41 4.52 5.23 -13.11
C GLU A 41 5.24 3.99 -13.67
N GLU A 42 6.19 4.16 -14.59
CA GLU A 42 7.02 3.07 -15.13
C GLU A 42 7.83 2.38 -14.02
N ILE A 43 8.48 3.16 -13.14
CA ILE A 43 9.24 2.63 -12.00
C ILE A 43 8.32 1.85 -11.05
N GLU A 44 7.12 2.37 -10.76
CA GLU A 44 6.15 1.69 -9.90
C GLU A 44 5.64 0.39 -10.55
N GLN A 45 5.36 0.39 -11.86
CA GLN A 45 4.99 -0.82 -12.59
C GLN A 45 6.10 -1.87 -12.56
N MET A 46 7.35 -1.49 -12.80
CA MET A 46 8.49 -2.40 -12.69
C MET A 46 8.64 -2.97 -11.26
N ALA A 47 8.52 -2.12 -10.24
CA ALA A 47 8.58 -2.56 -8.85
C ALA A 47 7.49 -3.60 -8.54
N VAL A 48 6.25 -3.36 -8.97
CA VAL A 48 5.09 -4.20 -8.64
C VAL A 48 5.02 -5.49 -9.46
N PHE A 49 5.30 -5.43 -10.77
CA PHE A 49 5.15 -6.57 -11.69
C PHE A 49 6.44 -7.37 -11.85
N LYS A 50 7.59 -6.71 -12.04
CA LYS A 50 8.87 -7.40 -12.28
C LYS A 50 9.49 -7.90 -10.99
N HIS A 51 9.40 -7.12 -9.92
CA HIS A 51 10.05 -7.43 -8.63
C HIS A 51 9.07 -7.94 -7.55
N GLY A 52 7.79 -8.15 -7.89
CA GLY A 52 6.79 -8.63 -6.93
C GLY A 52 6.57 -7.67 -5.76
N GLY A 53 6.89 -6.38 -5.95
CA GLY A 53 6.81 -5.35 -4.93
C GLY A 53 5.42 -5.22 -4.34
N LEU A 54 5.40 -5.02 -3.02
CA LEU A 54 4.19 -4.79 -2.25
C LEU A 54 4.00 -3.28 -2.07
N PRO A 55 2.88 -2.69 -2.53
CA PRO A 55 2.63 -1.26 -2.38
C PRO A 55 2.57 -0.89 -0.90
N ARG A 56 3.09 0.27 -0.51
CA ARG A 56 2.99 0.72 0.89
C ARG A 56 1.60 1.30 1.14
N CYS A 57 0.86 0.71 2.08
CA CYS A 57 -0.43 1.23 2.53
C CYS A 57 -0.25 2.63 3.15
N GLY A 58 -1.13 3.58 2.79
CA GLY A 58 -1.14 4.93 3.36
C GLY A 58 -0.22 5.96 2.67
N ARG A 59 0.47 5.61 1.58
CA ARG A 59 1.11 6.59 0.70
C ARG A 59 0.31 6.73 -0.59
N ILE A 60 0.08 7.98 -0.99
CA ILE A 60 -0.51 8.33 -2.27
C ILE A 60 0.49 7.95 -3.38
N GLY A 61 0.24 6.82 -4.04
CA GLY A 61 0.79 6.52 -5.36
C GLY A 61 0.00 7.26 -6.44
N THR A 62 0.54 7.30 -7.65
CA THR A 62 -0.15 7.95 -8.77
C THR A 62 -1.43 7.18 -9.13
N LEU A 63 -2.45 7.92 -9.59
CA LEU A 63 -3.85 7.51 -9.74
C LEU A 63 -4.05 6.25 -10.61
N PHE A 64 -3.13 5.94 -11.53
CA PHE A 64 -3.29 4.86 -12.50
C PHE A 64 -3.08 3.46 -11.90
N LEU A 65 -2.22 3.33 -10.87
CA LEU A 65 -2.13 2.09 -10.11
C LEU A 65 -3.27 1.93 -9.11
N LEU A 66 -4.02 2.97 -8.77
CA LEU A 66 -5.16 2.83 -7.86
C LEU A 66 -6.24 1.94 -8.48
N GLU A 67 -6.55 2.08 -9.77
CA GLU A 67 -7.54 1.19 -10.41
C GLU A 67 -6.98 -0.21 -10.68
N CYS A 68 -5.78 -0.33 -11.26
CA CYS A 68 -5.20 -1.64 -11.59
C CYS A 68 -4.63 -2.42 -10.39
N THR A 69 -4.39 -1.79 -9.24
CA THR A 69 -3.96 -2.50 -8.02
C THR A 69 -5.04 -2.64 -6.96
N PHE A 70 -6.10 -1.81 -6.88
CA PHE A 70 -7.14 -2.09 -5.87
C PHE A 70 -7.79 -3.47 -6.11
N GLU A 71 -8.04 -3.79 -7.37
CA GLU A 71 -8.49 -5.12 -7.77
C GLU A 71 -7.31 -6.11 -7.70
N GLY A 72 -7.05 -6.60 -6.48
CA GLY A 72 -6.05 -7.65 -6.23
C GLY A 72 -4.84 -7.25 -5.37
N ALA A 73 -4.63 -5.98 -5.01
CA ALA A 73 -3.57 -5.60 -4.06
C ALA A 73 -3.76 -6.28 -2.71
N ILE A 74 -5.03 -6.43 -2.29
CA ILE A 74 -5.38 -7.16 -1.08
C ILE A 74 -4.93 -8.63 -1.15
N ASN A 75 -4.91 -9.24 -2.34
CA ASN A 75 -4.43 -10.60 -2.55
C ASN A 75 -2.90 -10.72 -2.44
N LYS A 76 -2.15 -9.62 -2.61
CA LYS A 76 -0.70 -9.63 -2.38
C LYS A 76 -0.34 -9.74 -0.90
N TYR A 77 -1.26 -9.41 0.00
CA TYR A 77 -1.09 -9.60 1.43
C TYR A 77 -1.60 -10.97 1.86
N LYS A 78 -0.72 -11.79 2.45
CA LYS A 78 -1.07 -13.17 2.83
C LYS A 78 -2.19 -13.27 3.86
N ASN A 79 -2.30 -12.33 4.80
CA ASN A 79 -3.32 -12.35 5.87
C ASN A 79 -4.46 -11.35 5.60
N SER A 80 -4.72 -11.03 4.33
CA SER A 80 -5.74 -10.05 3.97
C SER A 80 -7.15 -10.46 4.36
N LYS A 81 -7.46 -11.77 4.29
CA LYS A 81 -8.76 -12.30 4.70
C LYS A 81 -9.01 -12.12 6.19
N GLU A 82 -8.00 -12.40 7.02
CA GLU A 82 -8.06 -12.17 8.46
C GLU A 82 -8.17 -10.68 8.79
N PHE A 83 -7.43 -9.83 8.07
CA PHE A 83 -7.57 -8.38 8.21
C PHE A 83 -9.00 -7.92 7.93
N LEU A 84 -9.62 -8.38 6.84
CA LEU A 84 -10.99 -8.01 6.48
C LEU A 84 -12.00 -8.45 7.55
N ARG A 85 -11.89 -9.69 8.05
CA ARG A 85 -12.77 -10.19 9.12
C ARG A 85 -12.65 -9.36 10.40
N VAL A 86 -11.42 -9.03 10.78
CA VAL A 86 -11.16 -8.21 11.96
C VAL A 86 -11.70 -6.80 11.75
N ASN A 87 -11.46 -6.19 10.59
CA ASN A 87 -11.97 -4.86 10.27
C ASN A 87 -13.50 -4.82 10.24
N GLU A 88 -14.17 -5.85 9.73
CA GLU A 88 -15.63 -5.99 9.77
C GLU A 88 -16.18 -6.12 11.19
N ALA A 89 -15.47 -6.82 12.08
CA ALA A 89 -15.84 -6.91 13.49
C ALA A 89 -15.70 -5.58 14.25
N TYR A 90 -14.68 -4.78 13.94
CA TYR A 90 -14.44 -3.50 14.60
C TYR A 90 -15.20 -2.32 13.97
N ASP A 91 -15.49 -2.38 12.67
CA ASP A 91 -16.25 -1.35 11.94
C ASP A 91 -17.16 -1.98 10.87
N SER A 92 -18.28 -2.51 11.34
CA SER A 92 -19.32 -3.12 10.50
C SER A 92 -20.04 -2.11 9.58
N LYS A 93 -19.88 -0.81 9.81
CA LYS A 93 -20.48 0.26 8.99
C LYS A 93 -19.51 0.82 7.94
N GLY A 94 -18.24 0.42 7.97
CA GLY A 94 -17.21 0.87 7.03
C GLY A 94 -16.84 2.34 7.16
N SER A 95 -17.07 2.94 8.32
CA SER A 95 -16.82 4.36 8.61
C SER A 95 -15.33 4.73 8.72
N SER A 96 -14.48 3.73 9.00
CA SER A 96 -13.09 3.87 9.42
C SER A 96 -12.29 2.62 9.01
N LEU A 97 -11.10 2.82 8.43
CA LEU A 97 -10.17 1.74 8.13
C LEU A 97 -9.18 1.58 9.29
N VAL A 98 -9.22 0.46 10.01
CA VAL A 98 -8.31 0.20 11.14
C VAL A 98 -7.01 -0.43 10.64
N ILE A 99 -6.07 0.39 10.17
CA ILE A 99 -4.82 -0.07 9.52
C ILE A 99 -3.78 -0.61 10.53
N GLY A 100 -4.02 -0.45 11.84
CA GLY A 100 -3.07 -0.74 12.92
C GLY A 100 -3.25 -2.08 13.64
N VAL A 101 -4.18 -2.95 13.23
CA VAL A 101 -4.41 -4.19 14.00
C VAL A 101 -3.24 -5.14 13.84
N THR A 102 -2.65 -5.54 14.97
CA THR A 102 -1.60 -6.56 15.01
C THR A 102 -2.20 -7.88 15.48
N LYS A 103 -1.64 -9.02 15.04
CA LYS A 103 -2.10 -10.35 15.46
C LYS A 103 -2.13 -10.56 16.98
N LYS A 104 -1.40 -9.74 17.75
CA LYS A 104 -1.33 -9.79 19.21
C LYS A 104 -2.55 -9.19 19.92
N LEU A 105 -3.30 -8.32 19.24
CA LEU A 105 -4.46 -7.61 19.80
C LEU A 105 -5.79 -8.32 19.51
N ALA A 106 -5.81 -9.37 18.70
CA ALA A 106 -7.01 -10.09 18.28
C ALA A 106 -7.26 -11.39 19.07
N VAL A 107 -6.92 -11.39 20.37
CA VAL A 107 -7.23 -12.48 21.32
C VAL A 107 -8.44 -12.10 22.15
#